data_AF-G8PDV2-F1
#
_entry.id   AF-G8PDV2-F1
#
_cell.length_a   1.000
_cell.length_b   1.000
_cell.length_c   1.000
_cell.angle_alpha   90.00
_cell.angle_beta   90.00
_cell.angle_gamma   90.00
#
_symmetry.space_group_name_H-M   'P 1'
#
loop_
_entity.id
_entity.type
_entity.pdbx_description
1 polymer ?
#
loop_
_entity_poly.entity_id
_entity_poly.type
_entity_poly.pdbx_seq_one_letter_code
_entity_poly.pdbx_strand_id
1 'polypeptide(L)'
;MKKRRYSKQSAWLLILLAAFLFLSRNSGTIQQLFKGNIGAGIQSAKTVKKSVSDDKLAELTFKSGESAYINVNNGRSDLDPTQWKQNKIDYGQLDSLNRTTENIAFLERRNLVKSNTRTRQVWNPTGWHQKRLSIDGRQIEILNRGHLLAYSVTGKFDKDGNFNQNELGSLDNPKNLATQTEFSNQRTMQIFEERVRNALAQNKKVIYKVSTVFKGDDLMPIGYHSQAISTDGSLNFNVFIWNVEPGVQFDYKTGRSTVDRNMRVAEN
;
A
#
# COMPACT_ATOMS: atom_id res chain seq x y z
N MET A 1 -55.03 24.19 -27.83
CA MET A 1 -53.72 24.66 -27.30
C MET A 1 -53.35 23.89 -26.04
N LYS A 2 -52.41 22.94 -26.14
CA LYS A 2 -51.71 22.30 -25.00
C LYS A 2 -50.28 21.99 -25.47
N LYS A 3 -49.29 22.72 -24.95
CA LYS A 3 -47.87 22.57 -25.27
C LYS A 3 -47.29 21.35 -24.55
N ARG A 4 -46.77 20.38 -25.30
CA ARG A 4 -45.95 19.26 -24.78
C ARG A 4 -44.52 19.77 -24.54
N ARG A 5 -44.03 19.61 -23.30
CA ARG A 5 -42.63 19.86 -22.90
C ARG A 5 -41.79 18.63 -23.26
N TYR A 6 -40.78 18.80 -24.10
CA TYR A 6 -39.71 17.83 -24.33
C TYR A 6 -38.57 18.08 -23.31
N SER A 7 -38.19 17.06 -22.54
CA SER A 7 -37.00 17.10 -21.69
C SER A 7 -35.77 16.72 -22.51
N LYS A 8 -34.75 17.57 -22.49
CA LYS A 8 -33.42 17.31 -23.07
C LYS A 8 -32.51 16.82 -21.94
N GLN A 9 -32.15 15.54 -21.94
CA GLN A 9 -30.95 15.06 -21.26
C GLN A 9 -30.29 13.98 -22.11
N SER A 10 -29.35 14.40 -22.95
CA SER A 10 -28.27 13.57 -23.47
C SER A 10 -27.23 14.47 -24.17
N ALA A 11 -25.97 14.07 -24.02
CA ALA A 11 -24.75 14.62 -24.62
C ALA A 11 -24.13 15.85 -23.93
N TRP A 12 -23.17 15.60 -23.02
CA TRP A 12 -21.85 16.24 -23.07
C TRP A 12 -20.79 15.23 -22.60
N LEU A 13 -20.02 14.75 -23.57
CA LEU A 13 -18.79 13.98 -23.43
C LEU A 13 -17.67 14.93 -23.92
N LEU A 14 -16.48 14.83 -23.31
CA LEU A 14 -15.20 15.42 -23.72
C LEU A 14 -14.96 16.88 -23.29
N ILE A 15 -14.15 17.05 -22.25
CA ILE A 15 -12.82 17.71 -22.26
C ILE A 15 -12.25 17.50 -20.85
N LEU A 16 -11.10 16.81 -20.75
CA LEU A 16 -10.01 17.03 -19.79
C LEU A 16 -8.92 15.98 -20.05
N LEU A 17 -8.34 16.06 -21.26
CA LEU A 17 -7.20 15.24 -21.71
C LEU A 17 -5.93 16.09 -21.86
N ALA A 18 -5.79 17.16 -21.06
CA ALA A 18 -4.60 18.01 -21.07
C ALA A 18 -4.40 18.67 -19.70
N ALA A 19 -4.06 17.86 -18.68
CA ALA A 19 -3.52 18.38 -17.42
C ALA A 19 -2.54 17.41 -16.73
N PHE A 20 -2.02 16.40 -17.45
CA PHE A 20 -1.11 15.38 -16.87
C PHE A 20 0.35 15.54 -17.32
N LEU A 21 0.76 16.75 -17.69
CA LEU A 21 2.12 17.08 -18.10
C LEU A 21 2.58 18.40 -17.46
N PHE A 22 2.62 18.45 -16.14
CA PHE A 22 3.66 19.11 -15.35
C PHE A 22 3.23 19.10 -13.88
N LEU A 23 3.99 18.39 -13.05
CA LEU A 23 4.27 18.62 -11.62
C LEU A 23 4.64 17.27 -10.95
N SER A 24 5.74 16.68 -11.40
CA SER A 24 6.54 15.79 -10.56
C SER A 24 7.89 16.46 -10.35
N ARG A 25 7.94 17.40 -9.41
CA ARG A 25 9.19 17.97 -8.89
C ARG A 25 9.09 18.04 -7.37
N ASN A 26 9.35 16.88 -6.75
CA ASN A 26 9.95 16.66 -5.43
C ASN A 26 9.47 15.38 -4.74
N SER A 27 9.37 14.27 -5.48
CA SER A 27 9.41 12.95 -4.84
C SER A 27 10.89 12.61 -4.62
N GLY A 28 11.43 12.94 -3.45
CA GLY A 28 12.80 12.59 -3.07
C GLY A 28 13.02 11.10 -3.30
N THR A 29 13.93 10.75 -4.22
CA THR A 29 14.28 9.36 -4.46
C THR A 29 15.14 8.89 -3.29
N ILE A 30 14.84 7.73 -2.70
CA ILE A 30 15.59 7.15 -1.56
C ILE A 30 17.11 7.17 -1.80
N GLN A 31 17.56 6.96 -3.04
CA GLN A 31 18.99 7.01 -3.40
C GLN A 31 19.67 8.34 -3.07
N GLN A 32 18.94 9.46 -3.02
CA GLN A 32 19.49 10.77 -2.61
C GLN A 32 19.63 10.89 -1.09
N LEU A 33 18.82 10.17 -0.31
CA LEU A 33 18.90 10.18 1.17
C LEU A 33 20.06 9.33 1.71
N PHE A 34 20.53 8.35 0.94
CA PHE A 34 21.61 7.42 1.34
C PHE A 34 22.98 7.71 0.70
N LYS A 35 23.19 8.87 0.06
CA LYS A 35 24.51 9.25 -0.49
C LYS A 35 25.44 9.76 0.62
N GLY A 36 25.96 8.83 1.42
CA GLY A 36 27.20 9.00 2.18
C GLY A 36 28.42 8.60 1.34
N ASN A 37 29.46 9.42 1.41
CA ASN A 37 30.72 9.39 0.65
C ASN A 37 31.25 7.99 0.27
N ILE A 38 31.30 7.69 -1.04
CA ILE A 38 32.15 6.61 -1.57
C ILE A 38 32.99 7.22 -2.70
N GLY A 39 34.31 7.24 -2.48
CA GLY A 39 35.31 7.78 -3.40
C GLY A 39 35.35 7.03 -4.73
N ALA A 40 35.78 7.76 -5.76
CA ALA A 40 35.85 7.30 -7.13
C ALA A 40 36.85 6.14 -7.33
N GLY A 41 36.34 5.03 -7.85
CA GLY A 41 37.12 3.93 -8.41
C GLY A 41 36.28 3.24 -9.47
N ILE A 42 36.60 3.48 -10.74
CA ILE A 42 35.90 2.91 -11.89
C ILE A 42 36.33 1.45 -12.05
N GLN A 43 35.41 0.51 -11.81
CA GLN A 43 35.44 -0.81 -12.42
C GLN A 43 34.02 -1.17 -12.89
N SER A 44 33.94 -1.56 -14.16
CA SER A 44 32.73 -2.00 -14.85
C SER A 44 32.24 -3.33 -14.27
N ALA A 45 31.53 -3.27 -13.15
CA ALA A 45 30.77 -4.39 -12.61
C ALA A 45 29.36 -4.40 -13.22
N LYS A 46 28.88 -5.58 -13.63
CA LYS A 46 27.45 -5.83 -13.89
C LYS A 46 26.65 -5.13 -12.81
N THR A 47 25.81 -4.17 -13.19
CA THR A 47 24.96 -3.41 -12.27
C THR A 47 23.95 -4.37 -11.63
N VAL A 48 24.34 -5.06 -10.57
CA VAL A 48 23.40 -5.64 -9.62
C VAL A 48 22.62 -4.46 -9.10
N LYS A 49 21.37 -4.31 -9.53
CA LYS A 49 20.46 -3.30 -8.97
C LYS A 49 20.42 -3.56 -7.47
N LYS A 50 21.11 -2.74 -6.68
CA LYS A 50 21.09 -2.82 -5.23
C LYS A 50 19.70 -2.37 -4.79
N SER A 51 18.80 -3.33 -4.60
CA SER A 51 17.48 -3.07 -4.04
C SER A 51 17.62 -2.48 -2.65
N VAL A 52 16.76 -1.52 -2.31
CA VAL A 52 16.65 -1.00 -0.94
C VAL A 52 15.96 -2.06 -0.08
N SER A 53 16.65 -2.55 0.94
CA SER A 53 16.09 -3.50 1.90
C SER A 53 15.14 -2.82 2.89
N ASP A 54 14.23 -3.61 3.47
CA ASP A 54 13.29 -3.14 4.49
C ASP A 54 14.02 -2.57 5.72
N ASP A 55 15.17 -3.14 6.10
CA ASP A 55 16.03 -2.60 7.18
C ASP A 55 16.47 -1.16 6.94
N LYS A 56 16.68 -0.76 5.68
CA LYS A 56 17.02 0.64 5.37
C LYS A 56 15.80 1.54 5.43
N LEU A 57 14.63 1.02 5.05
CA LEU A 57 13.38 1.75 5.16
C LEU A 57 13.00 1.97 6.63
N ALA A 58 13.31 1.00 7.50
CA ALA A 58 13.06 1.04 8.94
C ALA A 58 13.78 2.20 9.67
N GLU A 59 14.89 2.67 9.12
CA GLU A 59 15.64 3.80 9.69
C GLU A 59 15.10 5.18 9.28
N LEU A 60 14.15 5.22 8.35
CA LEU A 60 13.58 6.47 7.89
C LEU A 60 12.65 7.08 8.97
N THR A 61 12.50 8.40 8.94
CA THR A 61 11.56 9.13 9.79
C THR A 61 10.75 10.08 8.92
N PHE A 62 9.43 9.99 9.01
CA PHE A 62 8.54 10.89 8.30
C PHE A 62 8.72 12.32 8.82
N LYS A 63 8.78 13.29 7.91
CA LYS A 63 8.78 14.71 8.27
C LYS A 63 7.43 15.32 7.93
N SER A 64 6.81 15.99 8.90
CA SER A 64 5.53 16.68 8.71
C SER A 64 5.58 17.59 7.47
N GLY A 65 4.55 17.48 6.63
CA GLY A 65 4.43 18.18 5.35
C GLY A 65 5.05 17.45 4.15
N GLU A 66 5.75 16.33 4.34
CA GLU A 66 6.22 15.51 3.22
C GLU A 66 5.12 14.63 2.62
N SER A 67 5.43 14.06 1.45
CA SER A 67 4.57 13.14 0.72
C SER A 67 4.23 11.90 1.53
N ALA A 68 2.98 11.44 1.43
CA ALA A 68 2.51 10.22 2.08
C ALA A 68 3.20 8.91 1.64
N TYR A 69 3.95 8.93 0.53
CA TYR A 69 4.76 7.79 0.09
C TYR A 69 6.03 8.27 -0.61
N ILE A 70 7.00 7.38 -0.72
CA ILE A 70 8.27 7.63 -1.44
C ILE A 70 8.52 6.55 -2.47
N ASN A 71 9.11 6.95 -3.61
CA ASN A 71 9.54 6.01 -4.63
C ASN A 71 10.82 5.30 -4.18
N VAL A 72 10.76 3.97 -4.19
CA VAL A 72 11.89 3.10 -3.88
C VAL A 72 12.39 2.51 -5.20
N ASN A 73 13.71 2.34 -5.35
CA ASN A 73 14.32 1.82 -6.58
C ASN A 73 13.86 2.54 -7.87
N ASN A 74 13.77 3.88 -7.82
CA ASN A 74 13.25 4.74 -8.90
C ASN A 74 11.80 4.40 -9.30
N GLY A 75 11.00 3.96 -8.33
CA GLY A 75 9.61 3.59 -8.55
C GLY A 75 9.44 2.26 -9.29
N ARG A 76 10.47 1.39 -9.34
CA ARG A 76 10.43 0.14 -10.10
C ARG A 76 10.66 -1.07 -9.20
N SER A 77 9.77 -2.05 -9.32
CA SER A 77 9.85 -3.34 -8.65
C SER A 77 11.12 -4.09 -9.04
N ASP A 78 11.68 -4.80 -8.06
CA ASP A 78 12.79 -5.76 -8.24
C ASP A 78 12.31 -7.22 -8.33
N LEU A 79 10.99 -7.44 -8.25
CA LEU A 79 10.38 -8.76 -8.38
C LEU A 79 10.61 -9.33 -9.78
N ASP A 80 10.90 -10.64 -9.85
CA ASP A 80 11.04 -11.36 -11.11
C ASP A 80 9.67 -11.94 -11.57
N PRO A 81 9.03 -11.39 -12.62
CA PRO A 81 7.76 -11.87 -13.16
C PRO A 81 7.80 -13.30 -13.68
N THR A 82 8.98 -13.87 -13.90
CA THR A 82 9.15 -15.20 -14.49
C THR A 82 9.11 -16.32 -13.45
N GLN A 83 9.40 -16.04 -12.18
CA GLN A 83 9.48 -17.04 -11.09
C GLN A 83 8.11 -17.53 -10.60
N TRP A 84 7.03 -16.82 -10.95
CA TRP A 84 5.69 -17.13 -10.46
C TRP A 84 4.84 -17.74 -11.57
N LYS A 85 4.41 -18.99 -11.35
CA LYS A 85 3.56 -19.74 -12.30
C LYS A 85 2.22 -20.16 -11.72
N GLN A 86 2.08 -20.13 -10.39
CA GLN A 86 0.90 -20.62 -9.68
C GLN A 86 0.18 -19.47 -8.98
N ASN A 87 -1.14 -19.44 -9.12
CA ASN A 87 -1.99 -18.47 -8.43
C ASN A 87 -2.09 -18.86 -6.95
N LYS A 88 -1.31 -18.18 -6.12
CA LYS A 88 -1.22 -18.41 -4.67
C LYS A 88 -0.78 -17.14 -3.95
N ILE A 89 -0.93 -17.15 -2.64
CA ILE A 89 -0.28 -16.21 -1.73
C ILE A 89 0.72 -16.99 -0.88
N ASP A 90 1.96 -16.52 -0.83
CA ASP A 90 2.89 -16.94 0.21
C ASP A 90 2.81 -15.92 1.35
N TYR A 91 2.11 -16.31 2.41
CA TYR A 91 2.01 -15.51 3.64
C TYR A 91 3.26 -15.69 4.50
N GLY A 92 3.88 -14.59 4.91
CA GLY A 92 4.93 -14.60 5.92
C GLY A 92 4.39 -15.11 7.26
N GLN A 93 5.23 -15.82 8.01
CA GLN A 93 4.91 -16.11 9.41
C GLN A 93 4.95 -14.81 10.21
N LEU A 94 4.18 -14.77 11.29
CA LEU A 94 4.36 -13.72 12.28
C LEU A 94 5.78 -13.84 12.86
N ASP A 95 6.40 -12.71 13.17
CA ASP A 95 7.71 -12.72 13.81
C ASP A 95 7.62 -13.05 15.32
N SER A 96 8.76 -12.99 16.02
CA SER A 96 8.84 -13.29 17.45
C SER A 96 8.03 -12.35 18.35
N LEU A 97 7.60 -11.18 17.85
CA LEU A 97 6.73 -10.24 18.54
C LEU A 97 5.26 -10.37 18.10
N ASN A 98 4.94 -11.43 17.33
CA ASN A 98 3.64 -11.67 16.69
C ASN A 98 3.25 -10.59 15.66
N ARG A 99 4.23 -9.89 15.09
CA ARG A 99 4.00 -8.88 14.06
C ARG A 99 3.87 -9.56 12.70
N THR A 100 2.93 -9.09 11.89
CA THR A 100 2.86 -9.46 10.47
C THR A 100 4.15 -9.08 9.78
N THR A 101 4.60 -9.84 8.79
CA THR A 101 5.88 -9.62 8.11
C THR A 101 5.67 -9.20 6.65
N GLU A 102 6.00 -10.08 5.71
CA GLU A 102 5.84 -9.86 4.28
C GLU A 102 4.85 -10.85 3.69
N ASN A 103 4.08 -10.41 2.70
CA ASN A 103 3.22 -11.26 1.89
C ASN A 103 3.50 -11.02 0.41
N ILE A 104 3.56 -12.09 -0.37
CA ILE A 104 3.71 -12.02 -1.82
C ILE A 104 2.67 -12.91 -2.48
N ALA A 105 2.05 -12.42 -3.55
CA ALA A 105 1.02 -13.12 -4.26
C ALA A 105 1.22 -13.05 -5.77
N PHE A 106 0.87 -14.13 -6.46
CA PHE A 106 0.67 -14.11 -7.90
C PHE A 106 -0.83 -14.09 -8.20
N LEU A 107 -1.29 -12.94 -8.65
CA LEU A 107 -2.69 -12.58 -8.78
C LEU A 107 -3.13 -12.63 -10.24
N GLU A 108 -4.38 -13.05 -10.44
CA GLU A 108 -5.07 -13.14 -11.72
C GLU A 108 -6.48 -12.54 -11.57
N ARG A 109 -7.15 -12.24 -12.69
CA ARG A 109 -8.50 -11.65 -12.68
C ARG A 109 -9.49 -12.40 -11.78
N ARG A 110 -9.40 -13.73 -11.74
CA ARG A 110 -10.28 -14.61 -10.95
C ARG A 110 -10.19 -14.42 -9.44
N ASN A 111 -9.20 -13.69 -8.94
CA ASN A 111 -9.10 -13.37 -7.51
C ASN A 111 -9.93 -12.15 -7.10
N LEU A 112 -10.41 -11.36 -8.07
CA LEU A 112 -11.16 -10.14 -7.80
C LEU A 112 -12.51 -10.46 -7.14
N VAL A 113 -12.77 -9.79 -6.02
CA VAL A 113 -14.08 -9.79 -5.34
C VAL A 113 -14.53 -8.38 -5.02
N LYS A 114 -15.82 -8.20 -4.78
CA LYS A 114 -16.40 -6.92 -4.37
C LYS A 114 -16.17 -6.72 -2.87
N SER A 115 -15.85 -5.50 -2.44
CA SER A 115 -15.63 -5.21 -1.01
C SER A 115 -16.88 -5.39 -0.13
N ASN A 116 -18.08 -5.45 -0.70
CA ASN A 116 -19.31 -5.68 0.05
C ASN A 116 -19.53 -7.15 0.46
N THR A 117 -18.64 -8.08 0.08
CA THR A 117 -18.66 -9.47 0.55
C THR A 117 -17.89 -9.67 1.86
N ARG A 118 -17.43 -8.57 2.49
CA ARG A 118 -16.70 -8.61 3.76
C ARG A 118 -17.64 -8.95 4.92
N THR A 119 -17.17 -9.83 5.80
CA THR A 119 -17.73 -10.08 7.13
C THR A 119 -16.93 -9.33 8.21
N ARG A 120 -17.40 -9.40 9.47
CA ARG A 120 -16.77 -8.73 10.60
C ARG A 120 -15.37 -9.29 10.88
N GLN A 121 -14.41 -8.39 11.05
CA GLN A 121 -13.06 -8.69 11.56
C GLN A 121 -13.01 -8.52 13.09
N VAL A 122 -12.29 -9.41 13.78
CA VAL A 122 -12.23 -9.44 15.26
C VAL A 122 -10.80 -9.37 15.78
N TRP A 123 -9.84 -9.86 15.02
CA TRP A 123 -8.44 -9.89 15.44
C TRP A 123 -7.79 -8.50 15.42
N ASN A 124 -6.97 -8.19 16.42
CA ASN A 124 -6.25 -6.92 16.51
C ASN A 124 -4.75 -7.16 16.34
N PRO A 125 -4.07 -6.45 15.41
CA PRO A 125 -2.62 -6.53 15.27
C PRO A 125 -1.86 -5.95 16.47
N THR A 126 -0.55 -6.14 16.47
CA THR A 126 0.36 -5.48 17.42
C THR A 126 0.22 -3.95 17.36
N GLY A 127 0.45 -3.28 18.49
CA GLY A 127 0.33 -1.82 18.58
C GLY A 127 -1.10 -1.27 18.46
N TRP A 128 -2.13 -2.11 18.52
CA TRP A 128 -3.51 -1.68 18.34
C TRP A 128 -4.04 -0.87 19.53
N HIS A 129 -4.10 0.46 19.36
CA HIS A 129 -4.67 1.40 20.33
C HIS A 129 -5.71 2.32 19.69
N GLN A 130 -6.87 1.75 19.32
CA GLN A 130 -7.94 2.47 18.65
C GLN A 130 -8.48 3.64 19.49
N LYS A 131 -8.77 4.76 18.82
CA LYS A 131 -9.44 5.93 19.39
C LYS A 131 -10.40 6.53 18.36
N ARG A 132 -11.44 7.19 18.87
CA ARG A 132 -12.24 8.12 18.08
C ARG A 132 -11.77 9.53 18.36
N LEU A 133 -11.31 10.24 17.32
CA LEU A 133 -10.80 11.60 17.45
C LEU A 133 -11.60 12.56 16.56
N SER A 134 -11.71 13.81 17.00
CA SER A 134 -12.17 14.93 16.18
C SER A 134 -10.96 15.70 15.68
N ILE A 135 -10.64 15.57 14.40
CA ILE A 135 -9.55 16.31 13.74
C ILE A 135 -10.19 17.21 12.68
N ASP A 136 -9.98 18.53 12.81
CA ASP A 136 -10.51 19.55 11.90
C ASP A 136 -12.02 19.41 11.61
N GLY A 137 -12.80 19.05 12.64
CA GLY A 137 -14.25 18.88 12.56
C GLY A 137 -14.72 17.52 12.01
N ARG A 138 -13.80 16.64 11.58
CA ARG A 138 -14.09 15.26 11.15
C ARG A 138 -13.90 14.29 12.30
N GLN A 139 -14.90 13.44 12.55
CA GLN A 139 -14.77 12.29 13.45
C GLN A 139 -14.12 11.13 12.71
N ILE A 140 -13.05 10.59 13.29
CA ILE A 140 -12.26 9.51 12.69
C ILE A 140 -12.02 8.39 13.69
N GLU A 141 -12.12 7.15 13.24
CA GLU A 141 -11.47 6.01 13.90
C GLU A 141 -10.05 5.94 13.38
N ILE A 142 -9.06 6.21 14.24
CA ILE A 142 -7.69 6.49 13.81
C ILE A 142 -6.95 5.30 13.21
N LEU A 143 -7.41 4.07 13.47
CA LEU A 143 -6.75 2.84 13.05
C LEU A 143 -7.70 1.93 12.27
N ASN A 144 -7.17 1.32 11.22
CA ASN A 144 -7.78 0.22 10.49
C ASN A 144 -6.94 -1.04 10.64
N ARG A 145 -7.59 -2.21 10.50
CA ARG A 145 -6.91 -3.48 10.29
C ARG A 145 -6.44 -3.50 8.83
N GLY A 146 -5.29 -2.90 8.59
CA GLY A 146 -4.73 -2.73 7.26
C GLY A 146 -4.33 -4.06 6.66
N HIS A 147 -4.99 -4.45 5.56
CA HIS A 147 -4.57 -5.62 4.81
C HIS A 147 -3.26 -5.33 4.07
N LEU A 148 -2.24 -6.17 4.23
CA LEU A 148 -1.03 -6.06 3.40
C LEU A 148 -1.39 -6.31 1.93
N LEU A 149 -2.12 -7.39 1.66
CA LEU A 149 -2.73 -7.67 0.36
C LEU A 149 -4.24 -7.51 0.44
N ALA A 150 -4.76 -6.47 -0.21
CA ALA A 150 -6.16 -6.06 -0.14
C ALA A 150 -7.15 -7.20 -0.43
N TYR A 151 -8.17 -7.36 0.42
CA TYR A 151 -9.22 -8.36 0.22
C TYR A 151 -9.83 -8.35 -1.19
N SER A 152 -10.00 -7.17 -1.80
CA SER A 152 -10.59 -7.05 -3.14
C SER A 152 -9.79 -7.75 -4.24
N VAL A 153 -8.50 -8.01 -4.03
CA VAL A 153 -7.63 -8.72 -4.98
C VAL A 153 -7.20 -10.10 -4.47
N THR A 154 -7.49 -10.44 -3.21
CA THR A 154 -7.14 -11.72 -2.58
C THR A 154 -8.35 -12.55 -2.14
N GLY A 155 -9.57 -12.11 -2.44
CA GLY A 155 -10.81 -12.66 -1.89
C GLY A 155 -11.20 -14.07 -2.34
N LYS A 156 -10.28 -14.83 -2.94
CA LYS A 156 -10.42 -16.25 -3.30
C LYS A 156 -9.27 -17.11 -2.79
N PHE A 157 -8.45 -16.58 -1.87
CA PHE A 157 -7.40 -17.33 -1.22
C PHE A 157 -7.78 -17.66 0.22
N ASP A 158 -7.62 -18.92 0.61
CA ASP A 158 -7.81 -19.36 1.99
C ASP A 158 -6.76 -18.75 2.95
N LYS A 159 -6.81 -19.14 4.22
CA LYS A 159 -5.87 -18.66 5.25
C LYS A 159 -4.42 -19.10 5.03
N ASP A 160 -4.21 -20.13 4.23
CA ASP A 160 -2.89 -20.72 3.92
C ASP A 160 -2.38 -20.26 2.55
N GLY A 161 -3.17 -19.47 1.81
CA GLY A 161 -2.80 -18.84 0.56
C GLY A 161 -3.15 -19.66 -0.69
N ASN A 162 -3.95 -20.72 -0.54
CA ASN A 162 -4.40 -21.54 -1.66
C ASN A 162 -5.64 -20.94 -2.32
N PHE A 163 -5.66 -20.95 -3.65
CA PHE A 163 -6.83 -20.49 -4.40
C PHE A 163 -7.99 -21.48 -4.27
N ASN A 164 -9.16 -20.99 -3.88
CA ASN A 164 -10.41 -21.71 -3.90
C ASN A 164 -11.52 -20.83 -4.48
N GLN A 165 -12.05 -21.21 -5.65
CA GLN A 165 -13.10 -20.45 -6.34
C GLN A 165 -14.42 -20.38 -5.55
N ASN A 166 -14.69 -21.40 -4.72
CA ASN A 166 -15.96 -21.57 -4.01
C ASN A 166 -15.99 -20.84 -2.66
N GLU A 167 -14.84 -20.38 -2.17
CA GLU A 167 -14.74 -19.71 -0.87
C GLU A 167 -14.57 -18.20 -1.03
N LEU A 168 -14.81 -17.47 0.06
CA LEU A 168 -14.37 -16.08 0.18
C LEU A 168 -13.04 -16.08 0.92
N GLY A 169 -12.13 -15.22 0.47
CA GLY A 169 -10.78 -15.20 0.97
C GLY A 169 -10.68 -14.76 2.43
N SER A 170 -9.55 -15.08 3.06
CA SER A 170 -9.38 -14.83 4.48
C SER A 170 -9.37 -13.34 4.82
N LEU A 171 -10.44 -12.88 5.47
CA LEU A 171 -10.65 -11.48 5.85
C LEU A 171 -9.91 -11.09 7.13
N ASP A 172 -9.75 -12.03 8.05
CA ASP A 172 -9.24 -11.78 9.40
C ASP A 172 -7.95 -12.55 9.69
N ASN A 173 -7.14 -12.79 8.64
CA ASN A 173 -5.87 -13.52 8.75
C ASN A 173 -4.83 -12.67 9.51
N PRO A 174 -4.33 -13.12 10.68
CA PRO A 174 -3.27 -12.41 11.41
C PRO A 174 -2.01 -12.18 10.56
N LYS A 175 -1.72 -13.08 9.62
CA LYS A 175 -0.58 -12.98 8.70
C LYS A 175 -0.77 -11.93 7.59
N ASN A 176 -1.94 -11.30 7.49
CA ASN A 176 -2.22 -10.31 6.46
C ASN A 176 -2.78 -9.00 7.02
N LEU A 177 -2.71 -8.78 8.34
CA LEU A 177 -3.31 -7.62 8.99
C LEU A 177 -2.30 -6.91 9.88
N ALA A 178 -2.08 -5.62 9.64
CA ALA A 178 -1.25 -4.78 10.50
C ALA A 178 -2.00 -3.52 10.96
N THR A 179 -1.55 -2.93 12.07
CA THR A 179 -2.12 -1.67 12.57
C THR A 179 -1.75 -0.54 11.61
N GLN A 180 -2.74 -0.05 10.87
CA GLN A 180 -2.57 1.00 9.88
C GLN A 180 -3.42 2.20 10.23
N THR A 181 -2.93 3.42 10.04
CA THR A 181 -3.74 4.62 10.22
C THR A 181 -4.89 4.68 9.21
N GLU A 182 -5.93 5.44 9.53
CA GLU A 182 -7.07 5.63 8.62
C GLU A 182 -6.61 6.24 7.29
N PHE A 183 -5.84 7.31 7.35
CA PHE A 183 -5.29 7.99 6.19
C PHE A 183 -4.36 7.09 5.36
N SER A 184 -3.42 6.38 5.98
CA SER A 184 -2.52 5.48 5.26
C SER A 184 -3.30 4.38 4.56
N ASN A 185 -4.27 3.77 5.23
CA ASN A 185 -5.08 2.67 4.67
C ASN A 185 -6.06 3.14 3.58
N GLN A 186 -6.85 4.19 3.85
CA GLN A 186 -7.98 4.59 2.99
C GLN A 186 -7.60 5.61 1.92
N ARG A 187 -6.44 6.26 2.02
CA ARG A 187 -5.96 7.20 1.01
C ARG A 187 -4.74 6.68 0.29
N THR A 188 -3.65 6.49 1.03
CA THR A 188 -2.34 6.30 0.37
C THR A 188 -2.15 4.89 -0.17
N MET A 189 -2.44 3.86 0.64
CA MET A 189 -2.37 2.45 0.20
C MET A 189 -3.34 2.18 -0.95
N GLN A 190 -4.53 2.76 -0.90
CA GLN A 190 -5.57 2.58 -1.90
C GLN A 190 -5.12 2.99 -3.32
N ILE A 191 -4.26 4.01 -3.46
CA ILE A 191 -3.69 4.42 -4.77
C ILE A 191 -3.02 3.23 -5.46
N PHE A 192 -2.23 2.44 -4.72
CA PHE A 192 -1.45 1.34 -5.27
C PHE A 192 -2.29 0.07 -5.41
N GLU A 193 -3.20 -0.20 -4.46
CA GLU A 193 -4.17 -1.27 -4.58
C GLU A 193 -5.07 -1.10 -5.81
N GLU A 194 -5.47 0.12 -6.14
CA GLU A 194 -6.26 0.43 -7.33
C GLU A 194 -5.47 0.13 -8.62
N ARG A 195 -4.17 0.44 -8.66
CA ARG A 195 -3.31 0.08 -9.81
C ARG A 195 -3.26 -1.43 -10.03
N VAL A 196 -3.08 -2.20 -8.95
CA VAL A 196 -3.11 -3.68 -9.00
C VAL A 196 -4.49 -4.16 -9.46
N ARG A 197 -5.57 -3.66 -8.83
CA ARG A 197 -6.96 -4.03 -9.15
C ARG A 197 -7.29 -3.75 -10.62
N ASN A 198 -6.89 -2.61 -11.15
CA ASN A 198 -7.11 -2.21 -12.53
C ASN A 198 -6.35 -3.11 -13.51
N ALA A 199 -5.10 -3.47 -13.21
CA ALA A 199 -4.34 -4.42 -14.01
C ALA A 199 -5.02 -5.80 -14.05
N LEU A 200 -5.45 -6.33 -12.90
CA LEU A 200 -6.22 -7.58 -12.85
C LEU A 200 -7.55 -7.47 -13.62
N ALA A 201 -8.22 -6.32 -13.53
CA ALA A 201 -9.44 -6.02 -14.29
C ALA A 201 -9.19 -5.90 -15.81
N GLN A 202 -7.95 -5.81 -16.25
CA GLN A 202 -7.54 -5.85 -17.66
C GLN A 202 -6.93 -7.21 -18.04
N ASN A 203 -7.21 -8.28 -17.27
CA ASN A 203 -6.68 -9.63 -17.46
C ASN A 203 -5.15 -9.74 -17.37
N LYS A 204 -4.48 -8.77 -16.74
CA LYS A 204 -3.05 -8.90 -16.45
C LYS A 204 -2.84 -9.90 -15.31
N LYS A 205 -1.69 -10.58 -15.32
CA LYS A 205 -1.20 -11.38 -14.20
C LYS A 205 -0.17 -10.56 -13.45
N VAL A 206 -0.29 -10.46 -12.14
CA VAL A 206 0.47 -9.51 -11.31
C VAL A 206 1.13 -10.24 -10.16
N ILE A 207 2.44 -10.09 -10.01
CA ILE A 207 3.09 -10.36 -8.73
C ILE A 207 2.95 -9.11 -7.88
N TYR A 208 2.38 -9.25 -6.69
CA TYR A 208 2.21 -8.18 -5.74
C TYR A 208 2.81 -8.58 -4.39
N LYS A 209 3.75 -7.78 -3.88
CA LYS A 209 4.43 -7.98 -2.61
C LYS A 209 4.24 -6.77 -1.72
N VAL A 210 3.87 -6.99 -0.46
CA VAL A 210 3.82 -5.95 0.56
C VAL A 210 4.52 -6.45 1.81
N SER A 211 5.47 -5.67 2.31
CA SER A 211 6.13 -5.88 3.61
C SER A 211 5.68 -4.80 4.58
N THR A 212 5.45 -5.17 5.83
CA THR A 212 5.42 -4.22 6.94
C THR A 212 6.86 -3.85 7.32
N VAL A 213 7.09 -2.58 7.63
CA VAL A 213 8.41 -2.09 8.01
C VAL A 213 8.34 -1.56 9.44
N PHE A 214 9.06 -2.23 10.34
CA PHE A 214 9.17 -1.86 11.75
C PHE A 214 10.58 -1.34 12.05
N LYS A 215 10.68 -0.38 12.97
CA LYS A 215 11.96 0.04 13.51
C LYS A 215 12.28 -0.78 14.76
N GLY A 216 13.33 -1.59 14.72
CA GLY A 216 13.71 -2.49 15.82
C GLY A 216 12.52 -3.30 16.36
N ASP A 217 12.30 -3.24 17.67
CA ASP A 217 11.21 -3.95 18.35
C ASP A 217 9.93 -3.09 18.51
N ASP A 218 9.65 -2.21 17.56
CA ASP A 218 8.41 -1.43 17.54
C ASP A 218 7.19 -2.33 17.28
N LEU A 219 6.05 -2.01 17.89
CA LEU A 219 4.81 -2.79 17.78
C LEU A 219 3.88 -2.31 16.67
N MET A 220 4.04 -1.07 16.18
CA MET A 220 3.32 -0.52 15.04
C MET A 220 4.32 -0.24 13.90
N PRO A 221 4.03 -0.63 12.65
CA PRO A 221 4.98 -0.39 11.57
C PRO A 221 5.04 1.10 11.25
N ILE A 222 6.23 1.59 10.91
CA ILE A 222 6.41 2.98 10.44
C ILE A 222 5.85 3.18 9.03
N GLY A 223 5.67 2.08 8.28
CA GLY A 223 5.17 2.10 6.93
C GLY A 223 5.10 0.72 6.28
N TYR A 224 4.80 0.72 4.99
CA TYR A 224 4.59 -0.46 4.17
C TYR A 224 5.41 -0.35 2.88
N HIS A 225 6.27 -1.32 2.63
CA HIS A 225 6.99 -1.43 1.35
C HIS A 225 6.13 -2.23 0.37
N SER A 226 5.61 -1.56 -0.65
CA SER A 226 4.66 -2.11 -1.61
C SER A 226 5.26 -2.14 -3.01
N GLN A 227 5.28 -3.32 -3.62
CA GLN A 227 5.88 -3.57 -4.92
C GLN A 227 4.96 -4.42 -5.80
N ALA A 228 4.78 -4.03 -7.06
CA ALA A 228 4.06 -4.87 -8.03
C ALA A 228 4.74 -4.89 -9.39
N ILE A 229 4.64 -6.02 -10.08
CA ILE A 229 5.00 -6.16 -11.49
C ILE A 229 4.02 -7.09 -12.21
N SER A 230 3.50 -6.69 -13.37
CA SER A 230 2.75 -7.60 -14.23
C SER A 230 3.67 -8.44 -15.12
N THR A 231 3.23 -9.63 -15.51
CA THR A 231 4.03 -10.55 -16.35
C THR A 231 4.37 -10.00 -17.72
N ASP A 232 3.58 -9.03 -18.21
CA ASP A 232 3.82 -8.29 -19.45
C ASP A 232 4.52 -6.93 -19.22
N GLY A 233 4.86 -6.61 -17.97
CA GLY A 233 5.58 -5.40 -17.58
C GLY A 233 4.78 -4.09 -17.63
N SER A 234 3.50 -4.11 -18.00
CA SER A 234 2.68 -2.88 -18.11
C SER A 234 2.36 -2.23 -16.77
N LEU A 235 2.27 -3.02 -15.69
CA LEU A 235 2.24 -2.55 -14.31
C LEU A 235 3.63 -2.76 -13.71
N ASN A 236 4.24 -1.70 -13.19
CA ASN A 236 5.49 -1.79 -12.45
C ASN A 236 5.57 -0.63 -11.46
N PHE A 237 5.60 -0.92 -10.16
CA PHE A 237 5.87 0.08 -9.15
C PHE A 237 6.65 -0.49 -7.96
N ASN A 238 7.36 0.41 -7.26
CA ASN A 238 7.97 0.13 -5.98
C ASN A 238 7.94 1.40 -5.11
N VAL A 239 7.22 1.33 -4.00
CA VAL A 239 6.97 2.47 -3.11
C VAL A 239 7.05 2.07 -1.64
N PHE A 240 7.41 3.02 -0.81
CA PHE A 240 7.25 2.92 0.63
C PHE A 240 6.17 3.91 1.08
N ILE A 241 5.13 3.39 1.73
CA ILE A 241 3.93 4.10 2.14
C ILE A 241 4.00 4.35 3.63
N TRP A 242 3.96 5.62 4.05
CA TRP A 242 4.05 5.98 5.45
C TRP A 242 2.80 5.59 6.23
N ASN A 243 2.97 5.09 7.45
CA ASN A 243 1.88 4.79 8.38
C ASN A 243 1.59 6.01 9.27
N VAL A 244 1.06 7.07 8.65
CA VAL A 244 0.87 8.40 9.25
C VAL A 244 -0.57 8.86 9.14
N GLU A 245 -0.98 9.78 10.00
CA GLU A 245 -2.32 10.36 10.04
C GLU A 245 -2.20 11.89 10.22
N PRO A 246 -2.78 12.71 9.33
CA PRO A 246 -2.85 14.15 9.54
C PRO A 246 -3.49 14.49 10.90
N GLY A 247 -2.86 15.41 11.64
CA GLY A 247 -3.37 15.83 12.95
C GLY A 247 -3.06 14.89 14.12
N VAL A 248 -2.30 13.80 13.91
CA VAL A 248 -2.01 12.79 14.94
C VAL A 248 -0.55 12.35 14.86
N GLN A 249 0.14 12.37 16.00
CA GLN A 249 1.46 11.78 16.16
C GLN A 249 1.34 10.39 16.79
N PHE A 250 2.08 9.42 16.26
CA PHE A 250 2.18 8.07 16.81
C PHE A 250 3.54 7.85 17.47
N ASP A 251 3.51 7.13 18.59
CA ASP A 251 4.64 6.41 19.14
C ASP A 251 4.62 4.99 18.56
N TYR A 252 5.45 4.73 17.55
CA TYR A 252 5.48 3.43 16.86
C TYR A 252 5.96 2.28 17.77
N LYS A 253 6.73 2.60 18.83
CA LYS A 253 7.18 1.60 19.80
C LYS A 253 6.01 0.88 20.44
N THR A 254 4.99 1.63 20.84
CA THR A 254 3.83 1.09 21.55
C THR A 254 2.54 1.10 20.72
N GLY A 255 2.47 1.85 19.63
CA GLY A 255 1.27 2.13 18.84
C GLY A 255 0.32 3.17 19.46
N ARG A 256 0.73 3.86 20.54
CA ARG A 256 -0.07 4.95 21.13
C ARG A 256 -0.01 6.21 20.29
N SER A 257 -1.06 7.02 20.41
CA SER A 257 -1.20 8.26 19.68
C SER A 257 -1.54 9.45 20.57
N THR A 258 -1.09 10.63 20.15
CA THR A 258 -1.47 11.94 20.67
C THR A 258 -1.96 12.82 19.53
N VAL A 259 -2.90 13.73 19.83
CA VAL A 259 -3.31 14.74 18.85
C VAL A 259 -2.16 15.72 18.68
N ASP A 260 -1.73 15.92 17.43
CA ASP A 260 -0.79 16.95 17.03
C ASP A 260 -1.35 17.66 15.80
N ARG A 261 -1.98 18.82 16.03
CA ARG A 261 -2.62 19.60 14.96
C ARG A 261 -1.63 20.24 13.98
N ASN A 262 -0.32 20.14 14.22
CA ASN A 262 0.71 20.59 13.30
C ASN A 262 1.25 19.45 12.43
N MET A 263 0.85 18.21 12.71
CA MET A 263 1.17 17.07 11.87
C MET A 263 0.40 17.18 10.54
N ARG A 264 1.16 17.33 9.44
CA ARG A 264 0.66 17.46 8.08
C ARG A 264 1.22 16.33 7.23
N VAL A 265 0.44 15.91 6.26
CA VAL A 265 0.87 14.97 5.23
C VAL A 265 0.46 15.59 3.90
N ALA A 266 1.40 15.72 2.96
CA ALA A 266 1.09 16.23 1.64
C ALA A 266 0.27 15.18 0.87
N GLU A 267 -0.87 15.60 0.35
CA GLU A 267 -1.63 14.81 -0.62
C GLU A 267 -0.89 14.84 -1.97
N ASN A 268 -0.75 13.69 -2.61
CA ASN A 268 0.01 13.49 -3.85
C ASN A 268 -0.87 13.56 -5.09
#